data_AF-A0A1B9KZ66-F1
#
_entry.id   AF-A0A1B9KZ66-F1
#
_cell.length_a   1.000
_cell.length_b   1.000
_cell.length_c   1.000
_cell.angle_alpha   90.00
_cell.angle_beta   90.00
_cell.angle_gamma   90.00
#
_symmetry.space_group_name_H-M   'P 1'
#
loop_
_entity.id
_entity.type
_entity.pdbx_description
1 polymer ?
#
loop_
_entity_poly.entity_id
_entity_poly.type
_entity_poly.pdbx_seq_one_letter_code
_entity_poly.pdbx_strand_id
1 'polypeptide(L)'
;MKKTHLLLLSPLIFLAGCSTTPEQCDPTNTNIGIMDKISCNYSGNYQARIDQKKQILENEVRANQQFKEIYAAIEKQKNDTSLSVKQKQAQQQKLKNDLTKLTNEVKQKAKGRDDLQAQVKDIEQQLKKANNSNNSQIEKQVELETLNKKLQQLQKALNI
;
A
#
# COMPACT_ATOMS: atom_id res chain seq x y z
N MET A 1 -12.89 39.39 -64.94
CA MET A 1 -14.01 38.53 -64.51
C MET A 1 -13.55 37.71 -63.31
N LYS A 2 -14.12 37.96 -62.13
CA LYS A 2 -13.80 37.32 -60.85
C LYS A 2 -14.37 35.90 -60.82
N LYS A 3 -13.59 34.90 -60.41
CA LYS A 3 -14.09 33.59 -59.98
C LYS A 3 -13.52 33.27 -58.60
N THR A 4 -14.28 33.60 -57.58
CA THR A 4 -14.02 33.26 -56.18
C THR A 4 -14.67 31.90 -55.94
N HIS A 5 -13.90 30.82 -55.87
CA HIS A 5 -14.42 29.52 -55.43
C HIS A 5 -14.27 29.41 -53.91
N LEU A 6 -15.43 29.33 -53.27
CA LEU A 6 -15.67 29.20 -51.84
C LEU A 6 -15.02 27.92 -51.32
N LEU A 7 -13.92 28.05 -50.56
CA LEU A 7 -13.36 26.99 -49.74
C LEU A 7 -14.34 26.69 -48.60
N LEU A 8 -15.05 25.57 -48.73
CA LEU A 8 -15.83 24.96 -47.65
C LEU A 8 -14.85 24.47 -46.57
N LEU A 9 -14.55 25.35 -45.59
CA LEU A 9 -13.94 24.96 -44.33
C LEU A 9 -14.96 24.13 -43.54
N SER A 10 -14.85 22.81 -43.63
CA SER A 10 -15.52 21.88 -42.73
C SER A 10 -14.88 22.02 -41.35
N PRO A 11 -15.64 22.32 -40.27
CA PRO A 11 -15.07 22.34 -38.94
C PRO A 11 -14.76 20.90 -38.52
N LEU A 12 -13.47 20.57 -38.41
CA LEU A 12 -13.02 19.41 -37.63
C LEU A 12 -13.39 19.68 -36.17
N ILE A 13 -14.60 19.26 -35.78
CA ILE A 13 -15.01 19.17 -34.39
C ILE A 13 -14.16 18.04 -33.80
N PHE A 14 -13.01 18.37 -33.24
CA PHE A 14 -12.31 17.49 -32.32
C PHE A 14 -13.23 17.33 -31.11
N LEU A 15 -14.01 16.23 -31.10
CA LEU A 15 -14.67 15.74 -29.89
C LEU A 15 -13.58 15.30 -28.91
N ALA A 16 -13.00 16.27 -28.20
CA ALA A 16 -12.36 16.02 -26.93
C ALA A 16 -13.47 15.64 -25.94
N GLY A 17 -13.98 14.40 -26.06
CA GLY A 17 -14.87 13.84 -25.06
C GLY A 17 -14.12 13.79 -23.75
N CYS A 18 -14.71 14.30 -22.67
CA CYS A 18 -14.24 14.04 -21.31
C CYS A 18 -14.15 12.51 -21.16
N SER A 19 -12.94 11.96 -21.23
CA SER A 19 -12.73 10.53 -21.03
C SER A 19 -13.14 10.21 -19.61
N THR A 20 -14.08 9.29 -19.45
CA THR A 20 -14.35 8.70 -18.14
C THR A 20 -13.05 8.12 -17.58
N THR A 21 -12.85 8.20 -16.26
CA THR A 21 -11.71 7.53 -15.60
C THR A 21 -12.16 6.18 -15.05
N PRO A 22 -11.23 5.23 -14.79
CA PRO A 22 -11.54 3.97 -14.13
C PRO A 22 -12.32 4.15 -12.82
N GLU A 23 -12.03 5.19 -12.04
CA GLU A 23 -12.70 5.49 -10.77
C GLU A 23 -14.16 5.91 -10.95
N GLN A 24 -14.47 6.61 -12.04
CA GLN A 24 -15.82 7.04 -12.39
C GLN A 24 -16.68 5.89 -12.93
N CYS A 25 -16.05 4.82 -13.42
CA CYS A 25 -16.68 3.62 -13.93
C CYS A 25 -17.06 2.64 -12.81
N ASP A 26 -17.88 3.09 -11.85
CA ASP A 26 -18.41 2.23 -10.80
C ASP A 26 -19.76 1.62 -11.22
N PRO A 27 -19.87 0.28 -11.40
CA PRO A 27 -21.13 -0.36 -11.77
C PRO A 27 -22.21 -0.24 -10.70
N THR A 28 -21.87 0.09 -9.44
CA THR A 28 -22.86 0.35 -8.39
C THR A 28 -23.39 1.79 -8.38
N ASN A 29 -22.78 2.70 -9.16
CA ASN A 29 -23.26 4.07 -9.28
C ASN A 29 -24.44 4.09 -10.26
N THR A 30 -25.66 4.22 -9.73
CA THR A 30 -26.88 4.27 -10.55
C THR A 30 -27.07 5.61 -11.28
N ASN A 31 -26.33 6.65 -10.90
CA ASN A 31 -26.45 8.00 -11.45
C ASN A 31 -25.47 8.28 -12.60
N ILE A 32 -24.74 7.27 -13.08
CA ILE A 32 -23.82 7.40 -14.21
C ILE A 32 -24.59 7.55 -15.53
N GLY A 33 -24.23 8.55 -16.34
CA GLY A 33 -24.88 8.85 -17.62
C GLY A 33 -24.70 7.72 -18.64
N ILE A 34 -25.62 7.62 -19.61
CA ILE A 34 -25.58 6.57 -20.66
C ILE A 34 -24.29 6.69 -21.49
N MET A 35 -23.87 7.90 -21.82
CA MET A 35 -22.63 8.15 -22.56
C MET A 35 -21.38 7.72 -21.77
N ASP A 36 -21.39 7.95 -20.46
CA ASP A 36 -20.31 7.51 -19.59
C ASP A 36 -20.24 5.98 -19.47
N LYS A 37 -21.39 5.28 -19.41
CA LYS A 37 -21.42 3.81 -19.46
C LYS A 37 -20.80 3.26 -20.74
N ILE A 38 -21.15 3.85 -21.89
CA ILE A 38 -20.60 3.47 -23.19
C ILE A 38 -19.10 3.74 -23.22
N SER A 39 -18.69 4.92 -22.74
CA SER A 39 -17.28 5.30 -22.61
C SER A 39 -16.54 4.29 -21.75
N CYS A 40 -17.02 3.98 -20.54
CA CYS A 40 -16.42 3.03 -19.61
C CYS A 40 -16.25 1.61 -20.18
N ASN A 41 -17.21 1.17 -21.00
CA ASN A 41 -17.16 -0.14 -21.65
C ASN A 41 -16.18 -0.17 -22.83
N TYR A 42 -16.25 0.84 -23.71
CA TYR A 42 -15.44 0.89 -24.92
C TYR A 42 -13.98 1.25 -24.65
N SER A 43 -13.71 2.11 -23.66
CA SER A 43 -12.35 2.50 -23.26
C SER A 43 -11.63 1.43 -22.44
N GLY A 44 -12.33 0.37 -22.00
CA GLY A 44 -11.78 -0.65 -21.10
C GLY A 44 -11.62 -0.19 -19.65
N ASN A 45 -12.15 0.98 -19.27
CA ASN A 45 -12.00 1.53 -17.92
C ASN A 45 -12.61 0.63 -16.83
N TYR A 46 -13.66 -0.15 -17.13
CA TYR A 46 -14.16 -1.15 -16.18
C TYR A 46 -13.12 -2.23 -15.87
N GLN A 47 -12.43 -2.73 -16.89
CA GLN A 47 -11.39 -3.73 -16.72
C GLN A 47 -10.19 -3.14 -15.97
N ALA A 48 -9.77 -1.92 -16.35
CA ALA A 48 -8.71 -1.19 -15.64
C ALA A 48 -9.02 -1.02 -14.14
N ARG A 49 -10.27 -0.67 -13.79
CA ARG A 49 -10.72 -0.58 -12.40
C ARG A 49 -10.68 -1.93 -11.68
N ILE A 50 -11.11 -3.01 -12.34
CA ILE A 50 -11.08 -4.37 -11.77
C ILE A 50 -9.63 -4.76 -11.47
N ASP A 51 -8.71 -4.51 -12.40
CA ASP A 51 -7.31 -4.87 -12.25
C ASP A 51 -6.63 -4.02 -11.15
N GLN A 52 -6.93 -2.72 -11.08
CA GLN A 52 -6.52 -1.87 -9.97
C GLN A 52 -7.02 -2.40 -8.62
N LYS A 53 -8.31 -2.78 -8.52
CA LYS A 53 -8.88 -3.32 -7.28
C LYS A 53 -8.29 -4.68 -6.89
N LYS A 54 -8.02 -5.56 -7.87
CA LYS A 54 -7.33 -6.83 -7.62
C LYS A 54 -5.92 -6.59 -7.08
N GLN A 55 -5.18 -5.67 -7.69
CA GLN A 55 -3.84 -5.33 -7.22
C GLN A 55 -3.86 -4.76 -5.80
N ILE A 56 -4.82 -3.89 -5.48
CA ILE A 56 -5.03 -3.38 -4.11
C ILE A 56 -5.32 -4.56 -3.16
N LEU A 57 -6.28 -5.42 -3.51
CA LEU A 57 -6.67 -6.57 -2.68
C LEU A 57 -5.49 -7.51 -2.42
N GLU A 58 -4.73 -7.87 -3.45
CA GLU A 58 -3.54 -8.73 -3.31
C GLU A 58 -2.49 -8.10 -2.40
N ASN A 59 -2.28 -6.80 -2.52
CA ASN A 59 -1.37 -6.07 -1.64
C ASN A 59 -1.86 -6.06 -0.19
N GLU A 60 -3.17 -5.93 0.06
CA GLU A 60 -3.73 -5.97 1.43
C GLU A 60 -3.73 -7.36 2.04
N VAL A 61 -4.02 -8.39 1.26
CA VAL A 61 -3.91 -9.79 1.71
C VAL A 61 -2.47 -10.10 2.13
N ARG A 62 -1.50 -9.69 1.31
CA ARG A 62 -0.08 -9.88 1.60
C ARG A 62 0.33 -9.17 2.89
N ALA A 63 -0.05 -7.90 3.04
CA ALA A 63 0.30 -7.12 4.21
C ALA A 63 -0.30 -7.76 5.48
N ASN A 64 -1.60 -8.06 5.48
CA ASN A 64 -2.28 -8.71 6.60
C ASN A 64 -1.62 -10.04 7.00
N GLN A 65 -1.23 -10.86 6.02
CA GLN A 65 -0.53 -12.11 6.29
C GLN A 65 0.82 -11.89 7.01
N GLN A 66 1.60 -10.88 6.61
CA GLN A 66 2.84 -10.54 7.29
C GLN A 66 2.61 -10.12 8.74
N PHE A 67 1.55 -9.36 9.03
CA PHE A 67 1.22 -9.00 10.42
C PHE A 67 0.82 -10.20 11.26
N LYS A 68 0.04 -11.14 10.71
CA LYS A 68 -0.30 -12.37 11.42
C LYS A 68 0.95 -13.16 11.77
N GLU A 69 1.91 -13.26 10.84
CA GLU A 69 3.18 -13.93 11.07
C GLU A 69 4.04 -13.22 12.11
N ILE A 70 4.13 -11.89 12.05
CA ILE A 70 4.85 -11.07 13.04
C ILE A 70 4.20 -11.20 14.43
N TYR A 71 2.87 -11.12 14.50
CA TYR A 71 2.12 -11.26 15.75
C TYR A 71 2.34 -12.64 16.36
N ALA A 72 2.20 -13.71 15.56
CA ALA A 72 2.46 -15.07 16.01
C ALA A 72 3.92 -15.24 16.47
N ALA A 73 4.88 -14.60 15.81
CA ALA A 73 6.28 -14.62 16.23
C ALA A 73 6.51 -13.88 17.57
N ILE A 74 5.85 -12.73 17.78
CA ILE A 74 5.89 -11.99 19.05
C ILE A 74 5.28 -12.83 20.18
N GLU A 75 4.10 -13.41 19.94
CA GLU A 75 3.40 -14.23 20.92
C GLU A 75 4.20 -15.48 21.29
N LYS A 76 4.78 -16.15 20.29
CA LYS A 76 5.69 -17.28 20.52
C LYS A 76 6.88 -16.88 21.40
N GLN A 77 7.53 -15.75 21.12
CA GLN A 77 8.64 -15.27 21.96
C GLN A 77 8.19 -14.93 23.39
N LYS A 78 6.95 -14.49 23.62
CA LYS A 78 6.44 -14.17 24.96
C LYS A 78 6.20 -15.42 25.80
N ASN A 79 5.67 -16.48 25.18
CA ASN A 79 5.24 -17.68 25.88
C ASN A 79 6.36 -18.72 26.06
N ASP A 80 7.42 -18.64 25.26
CA ASP A 80 8.49 -19.63 25.23
C ASP A 80 9.56 -19.41 26.33
N THR A 81 9.26 -19.83 27.55
CA THR A 81 10.22 -19.79 28.67
C THR A 81 11.30 -20.89 28.58
N SER A 82 10.98 -22.05 28.01
CA SER A 82 11.81 -23.27 27.96
C SER A 82 12.86 -23.31 26.83
N LEU A 83 12.85 -22.36 25.90
CA LEU A 83 13.79 -22.35 24.78
C LEU A 83 15.22 -22.04 25.19
N SER A 84 16.17 -22.67 24.49
CA SER A 84 17.59 -22.34 24.61
C SER A 84 17.85 -20.89 24.16
N VAL A 85 18.94 -20.31 24.66
CA VAL A 85 19.39 -18.96 24.27
C VAL A 85 19.54 -18.84 22.75
N LYS A 86 20.10 -19.86 22.09
CA LYS A 86 20.27 -19.90 20.63
C LYS A 86 18.92 -19.84 19.89
N GLN A 87 17.90 -20.55 20.38
CA GLN A 87 16.56 -20.50 19.80
C GLN A 87 15.88 -19.14 20.01
N LYS A 88 16.02 -18.54 21.20
CA LYS A 88 15.51 -17.19 21.48
C LYS A 88 16.17 -16.14 20.58
N GLN A 89 17.48 -16.23 20.36
CA GLN A 89 18.22 -15.37 19.43
C GLN A 89 17.74 -15.54 17.98
N ALA A 90 17.55 -16.78 17.52
CA ALA A 90 17.06 -17.07 16.17
C ALA A 90 15.64 -16.51 15.95
N GLN A 91 14.74 -16.70 16.91
CA GLN A 91 13.40 -16.12 16.84
C GLN A 91 13.44 -14.59 16.81
N GLN A 92 14.29 -13.98 17.62
CA GLN A 92 14.45 -12.52 17.62
C GLN A 92 15.00 -12.00 16.30
N GLN A 93 15.98 -12.69 15.71
CA GLN A 93 16.50 -12.31 14.40
C GLN A 93 15.43 -12.42 13.31
N LYS A 94 14.60 -13.47 13.34
CA LYS A 94 13.46 -13.60 12.43
C LYS A 94 12.50 -12.41 12.56
N LEU A 95 12.09 -12.08 13.79
CA LEU A 95 11.19 -10.95 14.04
C LEU A 95 11.76 -9.62 13.53
N LYS A 96 13.06 -9.37 13.74
CA LYS A 96 13.77 -8.20 13.20
C LYS A 96 13.71 -8.13 11.68
N ASN A 97 13.93 -9.25 11.00
CA ASN A 97 13.87 -9.33 9.55
C ASN A 97 12.45 -9.07 9.03
N ASP A 98 11.43 -9.67 9.67
CA ASP A 98 10.03 -9.51 9.30
C ASP A 98 9.58 -8.05 9.46
N LEU A 99 9.92 -7.40 10.58
CA LEU A 99 9.64 -5.98 10.81
C LEU A 99 10.38 -5.06 9.82
N THR A 100 11.60 -5.41 9.42
CA THR A 100 12.34 -4.66 8.39
C THR A 100 11.64 -4.75 7.04
N LYS A 101 11.22 -5.96 6.63
CA LYS A 101 10.49 -6.18 5.38
C LYS A 101 9.20 -5.38 5.36
N LEU A 102 8.42 -5.48 6.44
CA LEU A 102 7.16 -4.75 6.57
C LEU A 102 7.37 -3.22 6.54
N THR A 103 8.38 -2.71 7.24
CA THR A 103 8.72 -1.27 7.22
C THR A 103 9.01 -0.80 5.79
N ASN A 104 9.73 -1.61 4.99
CA ASN A 104 9.98 -1.29 3.59
C ASN A 104 8.71 -1.27 2.75
N GLU A 105 7.77 -2.19 2.96
CA GLU A 105 6.48 -2.19 2.24
C GLU A 105 5.66 -0.94 2.59
N VAL A 106 5.58 -0.60 3.88
CA VAL A 106 4.91 0.63 4.36
C VAL A 106 5.59 1.88 3.78
N LYS A 107 6.92 1.90 3.68
CA LYS A 107 7.67 2.99 3.03
C LYS A 107 7.28 3.21 1.58
N GLN A 108 7.12 2.12 0.82
CA GLN A 108 6.71 2.22 -0.58
C GLN A 108 5.28 2.76 -0.69
N LYS A 109 4.36 2.30 0.17
CA LYS A 109 2.97 2.77 0.19
C LYS A 109 2.83 4.22 0.69
N ALA A 110 3.76 4.71 1.53
CA ALA A 110 3.80 6.09 2.00
C ALA A 110 4.40 7.10 0.98
N LYS A 111 4.78 6.69 -0.23
CA LYS A 111 5.34 7.62 -1.23
C LYS A 111 4.35 8.75 -1.56
N GLY A 112 4.83 9.99 -1.51
CA GLY A 112 4.01 11.19 -1.76
C GLY A 112 3.19 11.66 -0.55
N ARG A 113 3.36 11.03 0.63
CA ARG A 113 2.73 11.40 1.91
C ARG A 113 3.81 11.77 2.92
N ASP A 114 4.31 13.01 2.87
CA ASP A 114 5.47 13.46 3.67
C ASP A 114 5.28 13.25 5.18
N ASP A 115 4.05 13.44 5.67
CA ASP A 115 3.62 13.20 7.06
C ASP A 115 3.82 11.74 7.50
N LEU A 116 3.59 10.80 6.58
CA LEU A 116 3.76 9.38 6.82
C LEU A 116 5.20 8.92 6.59
N GLN A 117 5.90 9.50 5.61
CA GLN A 117 7.31 9.19 5.36
C GLN A 117 8.21 9.54 6.55
N ALA A 118 7.91 10.64 7.26
CA ALA A 118 8.61 11.00 8.48
C ALA A 118 8.46 9.90 9.56
N GLN A 119 7.24 9.37 9.73
CA GLN A 119 6.95 8.29 10.67
C GLN A 119 7.63 6.97 10.27
N VAL A 120 7.62 6.62 8.99
CA VAL A 120 8.38 5.46 8.48
C VAL A 120 9.86 5.60 8.82
N LYS A 121 10.44 6.78 8.58
CA LYS A 121 11.87 7.03 8.83
C LYS A 121 12.23 6.92 10.31
N ASP A 122 11.35 7.39 11.20
CA ASP A 122 11.51 7.19 12.65
C ASP A 122 11.52 5.70 13.02
N ILE A 123 10.57 4.93 12.47
CA ILE A 123 10.51 3.47 12.68
C ILE A 123 11.77 2.78 12.15
N GLU A 124 12.24 3.13 10.94
CA GLU A 124 13.48 2.60 10.36
C GLU A 124 14.69 2.86 11.27
N GLN A 125 14.78 4.06 11.84
CA GLN A 125 15.87 4.41 12.75
C GLN A 125 15.80 3.61 14.06
N GLN A 126 14.61 3.46 14.64
CA GLN A 126 14.44 2.67 15.87
C GLN A 126 14.70 1.18 15.62
N LEU A 127 14.28 0.62 14.49
CA LEU A 127 14.63 -0.76 14.08
C LEU A 127 16.15 -0.95 13.98
N LYS A 128 16.86 0.01 13.38
CA LYS A 128 18.34 -0.03 13.31
C LYS A 128 18.99 0.04 14.70
N LYS A 129 18.45 0.85 15.61
CA LYS A 129 18.92 0.93 17.00
C LYS A 129 18.69 -0.38 17.74
N ALA A 130 17.49 -0.95 17.66
CA ALA A 130 17.14 -2.25 18.25
C ALA A 130 18.00 -3.42 17.72
N ASN A 131 18.43 -3.32 16.46
CA ASN A 131 19.32 -4.31 15.84
C ASN A 131 20.75 -4.24 16.39
N ASN A 132 21.25 -3.04 16.64
CA ASN A 132 22.63 -2.79 17.06
C ASN A 132 22.81 -2.62 18.58
N SER A 133 21.72 -2.66 19.37
CA SER A 133 21.79 -2.47 20.82
C SER A 133 22.36 -3.70 21.53
N ASN A 134 23.06 -3.46 22.64
CA ASN A 134 23.52 -4.51 23.56
C ASN A 134 22.48 -4.80 24.68
N ASN A 135 21.24 -4.34 24.48
CA ASN A 135 20.15 -4.51 25.43
C ASN A 135 19.85 -5.99 25.69
N SER A 136 19.26 -6.27 26.85
CA SER A 136 18.79 -7.60 27.22
C SER A 136 17.74 -8.11 26.21
N GLN A 137 17.54 -9.43 26.18
CA GLN A 137 16.59 -10.05 25.28
C GLN A 137 15.15 -9.54 25.48
N ILE A 138 14.78 -9.29 26.74
CA ILE A 138 13.47 -8.78 27.14
C ILE A 138 13.28 -7.35 26.63
N GLU A 139 14.26 -6.47 26.85
CA GLU A 139 14.20 -5.08 26.39
C GLU A 139 14.06 -4.99 24.87
N LYS A 140 14.84 -5.79 24.14
CA LYS A 140 14.73 -5.88 22.67
C LYS A 140 13.35 -6.35 22.23
N GLN A 141 12.76 -7.32 22.94
CA GLN A 141 11.43 -7.80 22.61
C GLN A 141 10.36 -6.72 22.80
N VAL A 142 10.43 -5.96 23.90
CA VAL A 142 9.53 -4.83 24.17
C VAL A 142 9.67 -3.72 23.11
N GLU A 143 10.90 -3.42 22.71
CA GLU A 143 11.18 -2.44 21.64
C GLU A 143 10.58 -2.89 20.31
N LEU A 144 10.78 -4.15 19.90
CA LEU A 144 10.23 -4.71 18.67
C LEU A 144 8.69 -4.76 18.68
N GLU A 145 8.06 -5.07 19.82
CA GLU A 145 6.61 -5.02 19.95
C GLU A 145 6.08 -3.58 19.80
N THR A 146 6.78 -2.60 20.38
CA THR A 146 6.44 -1.19 20.24
C THR A 146 6.52 -0.74 18.79
N LEU A 147 7.56 -1.16 18.07
CA LEU A 147 7.73 -0.88 16.64
C LEU A 147 6.64 -1.54 15.79
N ASN A 148 6.27 -2.78 16.11
CA ASN A 148 5.15 -3.45 15.45
C ASN A 148 3.83 -2.67 15.62
N LYS A 149 3.54 -2.17 16.83
CA LYS A 149 2.33 -1.36 17.09
C LYS A 149 2.34 -0.06 16.28
N LYS A 150 3.48 0.63 16.18
CA LYS A 150 3.62 1.83 15.32
C LYS A 150 3.37 1.51 13.85
N LEU A 151 3.91 0.40 13.34
CA LEU A 151 3.66 -0.05 11.96
C LEU A 151 2.17 -0.34 11.71
N GLN A 152 1.48 -0.97 12.65
CA GLN A 152 0.03 -1.22 12.55
C GLN A 152 -0.80 0.07 12.53
N GLN A 153 -0.41 1.09 13.29
CA GLN A 153 -1.07 2.40 13.26
C GLN A 153 -0.86 3.09 11.91
N LEU A 154 0.38 3.05 11.41
CA LEU A 154 0.75 3.68 10.15
C LEU A 154 0.05 3.03 8.95
N GLN A 155 -0.12 1.71 8.99
CA GLN A 155 -0.93 0.98 8.03
C GLN A 155 -2.37 1.44 7.98
N LYS A 156 -3.03 1.54 9.15
CA LYS A 156 -4.40 2.04 9.21
C LYS A 156 -4.52 3.43 8.58
N ALA A 157 -3.52 4.29 8.79
CA ALA A 157 -3.46 5.63 8.18
C ALA A 157 -3.22 5.62 6.65
N LEU A 158 -2.71 4.50 6.13
CA LEU A 158 -2.48 4.23 4.71
C LEU A 158 -3.64 3.45 4.06
N ASN A 159 -4.71 3.13 4.80
CA ASN A 159 -5.84 2.30 4.37
C ASN A 159 -5.43 0.89 3.90
N ILE A 160 -4.42 0.33 4.58
CA ILE A 160 -3.79 -0.96 4.28
C ILE A 160 -3.73 -1.84 5.54
#